data_AF-A0A955ZUH7-F1
#
_entry.id   AF-A0A955ZUH7-F1
#
_cell.length_a   1.000
_cell.length_b   1.000
_cell.length_c   1.000
_cell.angle_alpha   90.00
_cell.angle_beta   90.00
_cell.angle_gamma   90.00
#
_symmetry.space_group_name_H-M   'P 1'
#
loop_
_entity.id
_entity.type
_entity.pdbx_description
1 polymer ?
#
loop_
_entity_poly.entity_id
_entity_poly.type
_entity_poly.pdbx_seq_one_letter_code
_entity_poly.pdbx_strand_id
1 'polypeptide(L)'
;MSHAAREDRGGARRRVSLGATLGAFVVLAATHAGAVDGVIEISHAEALAGGITAGDTPGYPVTLSEPGSYRLTTDLEIPSTTGLRGVVVSTGPVTLDLNGFAIRGPGDCSGIPPSCSGHLATVGVEVTSSEIVRLRGGTITGAFTAVYVPTTSVERSLDLDDMALVENGGTAMILAGPGASVVRNSRVDRNGIDGIDIPVVHTVQISNTTFRSNGNYAVYSEGSASLVQDSHFIGNGSGIRSFFIGAPSAALVYESCMFSANGTDVTGGFALGESYCSGSLCP
;
A
#
# COMPACT_ATOMS: atom_id res chain seq x y z
N MET A 1 -25.47 -86.40 32.27
CA MET A 1 -26.31 -86.31 33.48
C MET A 1 -26.76 -84.88 33.64
N SER A 2 -28.09 -84.64 33.66
CA SER A 2 -28.76 -83.46 34.27
C SER A 2 -28.45 -82.08 33.66
N HIS A 3 -29.33 -81.13 33.37
CA HIS A 3 -30.78 -80.85 33.46
C HIS A 3 -30.95 -79.65 32.49
N ALA A 4 -31.95 -79.55 31.60
CA ALA A 4 -33.22 -78.80 31.79
C ALA A 4 -33.00 -77.36 32.34
N ALA A 5 -33.64 -76.27 31.94
CA ALA A 5 -34.82 -75.93 31.12
C ALA A 5 -34.78 -74.36 31.00
N ARG A 6 -35.25 -73.66 29.97
CA ARG A 6 -36.64 -73.26 29.65
C ARG A 6 -36.74 -71.73 29.52
N GLU A 7 -37.37 -71.32 28.41
CA GLU A 7 -38.15 -70.12 28.09
C GLU A 7 -38.28 -68.99 29.14
N ASP A 8 -38.21 -67.72 28.69
CA ASP A 8 -39.45 -66.94 28.54
C ASP A 8 -39.31 -65.72 27.60
N ARG A 9 -40.45 -65.39 26.99
CA ARG A 9 -40.74 -64.31 26.05
C ARG A 9 -40.90 -62.98 26.79
N GLY A 10 -40.58 -61.86 26.13
CA GLY A 10 -40.90 -60.54 26.65
C GLY A 10 -40.71 -59.46 25.61
N GLY A 11 -41.75 -59.21 24.80
CA GLY A 11 -41.75 -58.13 23.82
C GLY A 11 -41.80 -56.76 24.48
N ALA A 12 -41.13 -55.79 23.86
CA ALA A 12 -41.42 -54.37 24.06
C ALA A 12 -41.15 -53.62 22.75
N ARG A 13 -42.23 -53.30 22.04
CA ARG A 13 -42.28 -52.34 20.93
C ARG A 13 -41.76 -50.99 21.44
N ARG A 14 -40.56 -50.57 21.02
CA ARG A 14 -40.10 -49.19 21.21
C ARG A 14 -40.53 -48.35 20.01
N ARG A 15 -41.30 -47.32 20.35
CA ARG A 15 -41.90 -46.33 19.46
C ARG A 15 -40.81 -45.49 18.79
N VAL A 16 -41.06 -45.19 17.52
CA VAL A 16 -40.41 -44.16 16.70
C VAL A 16 -40.59 -42.80 17.37
N SER A 17 -39.51 -42.03 17.49
CA SER A 17 -39.54 -40.58 17.68
C SER A 17 -38.60 -39.94 16.68
N LEU A 18 -39.15 -39.63 15.50
CA LEU A 18 -38.54 -38.75 14.50
C LEU A 18 -38.53 -37.33 15.10
N GLY A 19 -37.40 -36.92 15.67
CA GLY A 19 -37.17 -35.54 16.08
C GLY A 19 -36.76 -34.70 14.87
N ALA A 20 -37.72 -34.03 14.25
CA ALA A 20 -37.47 -33.04 13.22
C ALA A 20 -36.99 -31.73 13.87
N THR A 21 -35.67 -31.56 14.00
CA THR A 21 -35.06 -30.27 14.31
C THR A 21 -35.09 -29.38 13.08
N LEU A 22 -36.06 -28.47 13.00
CA LEU A 22 -36.02 -27.31 12.10
C LEU A 22 -34.86 -26.40 12.56
N GLY A 23 -33.73 -26.45 11.87
CA GLY A 23 -32.69 -25.43 11.99
C GLY A 23 -33.13 -24.17 11.24
N ALA A 24 -33.49 -23.12 11.96
CA ALA A 24 -33.71 -21.80 11.37
C ALA A 24 -32.35 -21.22 10.93
N PHE A 25 -32.08 -21.26 9.63
CA PHE A 25 -31.00 -20.48 9.02
C PHE A 25 -31.41 -19.01 9.04
N VAL A 26 -30.91 -18.26 10.03
CA VAL A 26 -30.97 -16.81 10.02
C VAL A 26 -29.94 -16.33 9.01
N VAL A 27 -30.40 -16.03 7.79
CA VAL A 27 -29.61 -15.30 6.79
C VAL A 27 -29.55 -13.86 7.27
N LEU A 28 -28.48 -13.50 8.00
CA LEU A 28 -28.10 -12.12 8.23
C LEU A 28 -27.71 -11.53 6.88
N ALA A 29 -28.67 -10.91 6.20
CA ALA A 29 -28.38 -10.06 5.06
C ALA A 29 -27.50 -8.92 5.58
N ALA A 30 -26.22 -8.94 5.23
CA ALA A 30 -25.32 -7.82 5.47
C ALA A 30 -25.87 -6.63 4.66
N THR A 31 -26.62 -5.76 5.33
CA THR A 31 -26.92 -4.43 4.81
C THR A 31 -25.57 -3.76 4.65
N HIS A 32 -25.08 -3.71 3.41
CA HIS A 32 -23.88 -2.95 3.09
C HIS A 32 -24.12 -1.54 3.64
N ALA A 33 -23.14 -1.02 4.38
CA ALA A 33 -23.13 0.38 4.80
C ALA A 33 -23.36 1.20 3.52
N GLY A 34 -24.60 1.67 3.36
CA GLY A 34 -25.02 2.31 2.13
C GLY A 34 -24.25 3.61 2.02
N ALA A 35 -23.44 3.72 0.98
CA ALA A 35 -22.80 4.96 0.59
C ALA A 35 -23.88 6.04 0.43
N VAL A 36 -24.07 6.89 1.45
CA VAL A 36 -25.11 7.95 1.44
C VAL A 36 -24.82 8.96 0.33
N ASP A 37 -23.56 9.07 -0.08
CA ASP A 37 -23.02 9.97 -1.10
C ASP A 37 -22.29 9.26 -2.25
N GLY A 38 -22.36 7.92 -2.35
CA GLY A 38 -21.60 7.13 -3.31
C GLY A 38 -20.13 6.87 -2.92
N VAL A 39 -19.72 7.24 -1.71
CA VAL A 39 -18.45 6.86 -1.10
C VAL A 39 -18.66 5.71 -0.12
N ILE A 40 -17.89 4.64 -0.27
CA ILE A 40 -17.86 3.52 0.69
C ILE A 40 -16.90 3.90 1.83
N GLU A 41 -17.41 3.92 3.05
CA GLU A 41 -16.61 4.19 4.24
C GLU A 41 -15.86 2.93 4.68
N ILE A 42 -14.64 3.10 5.17
CA ILE A 42 -13.80 2.02 5.68
C ILE A 42 -13.25 2.43 7.04
N SER A 43 -13.70 1.73 8.06
CA SER A 43 -13.14 1.77 9.42
C SER A 43 -12.30 0.53 9.69
N HIS A 44 -11.52 0.56 10.78
CA HIS A 44 -10.81 -0.62 11.26
C HIS A 44 -11.78 -1.77 11.60
N ALA A 45 -12.95 -1.44 12.16
CA ALA A 45 -13.96 -2.45 12.48
C ALA A 45 -14.50 -3.13 11.21
N GLU A 46 -14.73 -2.38 10.13
CA GLU A 46 -15.14 -2.93 8.84
C GLU A 46 -14.02 -3.76 8.20
N ALA A 47 -12.76 -3.32 8.28
CA ALA A 47 -11.63 -4.12 7.84
C ALA A 47 -11.61 -5.49 8.55
N LEU A 48 -11.77 -5.51 9.88
CA LEU A 48 -11.82 -6.76 10.65
C LEU A 48 -13.06 -7.62 10.33
N ALA A 49 -14.18 -7.02 9.94
CA ALA A 49 -15.40 -7.72 9.56
C ALA A 49 -15.37 -8.26 8.13
N GLY A 50 -14.64 -7.60 7.23
CA GLY A 50 -14.61 -7.87 5.78
C GLY A 50 -15.92 -7.46 5.09
N GLY A 51 -16.06 -7.87 3.83
CA GLY A 51 -17.25 -7.57 3.03
C GLY A 51 -17.36 -6.11 2.57
N ILE A 52 -16.25 -5.37 2.52
CA ILE A 52 -16.21 -3.99 2.02
C ILE A 52 -16.53 -3.95 0.52
N THR A 53 -16.01 -4.92 -0.24
CA THR A 53 -16.39 -5.18 -1.64
C THR A 53 -16.59 -6.69 -1.86
N ALA A 54 -17.08 -7.09 -3.03
CA ALA A 54 -17.23 -8.51 -3.35
C ALA A 54 -15.91 -9.29 -3.21
N GLY A 55 -15.91 -10.30 -2.35
CA GLY A 55 -14.74 -11.16 -2.11
C GLY A 55 -13.75 -10.64 -1.06
N ASP A 56 -14.02 -9.49 -0.44
CA ASP A 56 -13.25 -8.99 0.70
C ASP A 56 -13.50 -9.86 1.94
N THR A 57 -12.45 -10.53 2.44
CA THR A 57 -12.54 -11.44 3.59
C THR A 57 -12.27 -10.71 4.91
N PRO A 58 -12.82 -11.16 6.05
CA PRO A 58 -12.54 -10.56 7.36
C PRO A 58 -11.04 -10.43 7.66
N GLY A 59 -10.60 -9.23 8.05
CA GLY A 59 -9.22 -8.94 8.42
C GLY A 59 -8.43 -8.19 7.34
N TYR A 60 -7.15 -8.55 7.21
CA TYR A 60 -6.23 -7.89 6.30
C TYR A 60 -5.69 -8.88 5.25
N PRO A 61 -5.54 -8.46 3.98
CA PRO A 61 -5.82 -7.11 3.48
C PRO A 61 -7.31 -6.80 3.32
N VAL A 62 -7.64 -5.51 3.43
CA VAL A 62 -8.87 -4.98 2.85
C VAL A 62 -8.72 -5.03 1.33
N THR A 63 -9.60 -5.77 0.67
CA THR A 63 -9.58 -5.92 -0.79
C THR A 63 -10.64 -5.00 -1.41
N LEU A 64 -10.21 -4.13 -2.32
CA LEU A 64 -11.09 -3.28 -3.12
C LEU A 64 -11.16 -3.86 -4.54
N SER A 65 -12.18 -4.69 -4.77
CA SER A 65 -12.39 -5.43 -6.03
C SER A 65 -13.44 -4.79 -6.94
N GLU A 66 -14.05 -3.69 -6.52
CA GLU A 66 -15.06 -2.94 -7.28
C GLU A 66 -14.60 -1.50 -7.56
N PRO A 67 -14.89 -0.93 -8.75
CA PRO A 67 -14.61 0.48 -9.03
C PRO A 67 -15.41 1.39 -8.11
N GLY A 68 -14.84 2.51 -7.68
CA GLY A 68 -15.56 3.43 -6.79
C GLY A 68 -14.69 4.39 -6.00
N SER A 69 -15.36 5.12 -5.10
CA SER A 69 -14.70 6.00 -4.13
C SER A 69 -14.81 5.37 -2.74
N TYR A 70 -13.69 5.31 -2.05
CA TYR A 70 -13.55 4.72 -0.73
C TYR A 70 -12.90 5.75 0.19
N ARG A 71 -13.35 5.81 1.45
CA ARG A 71 -12.87 6.80 2.40
C ARG A 71 -12.65 6.19 3.76
N LEU A 72 -11.47 6.41 4.35
CA LEU A 72 -11.24 6.00 5.73
C LEU A 72 -12.04 6.87 6.71
N THR A 73 -12.58 6.21 7.74
CA THR A 73 -13.25 6.87 8.88
C THR A 73 -12.53 6.65 10.20
N THR A 74 -11.52 5.76 10.23
CA THR A 74 -10.57 5.57 11.32
C THR A 74 -9.20 5.19 10.76
N ASP A 75 -8.17 5.22 11.61
CA ASP A 75 -6.89 4.57 11.29
C ASP A 75 -7.12 3.06 11.05
N LEU A 76 -6.32 2.46 10.18
CA LEU A 76 -6.23 1.01 9.97
C LEU A 76 -4.96 0.48 10.61
N GLU A 77 -5.10 -0.46 11.54
CA GLU A 77 -3.96 -1.11 12.22
C GLU A 77 -3.70 -2.50 11.64
N ILE A 78 -2.64 -2.62 10.84
CA ILE A 78 -2.24 -3.90 10.25
C ILE A 78 -1.56 -4.74 11.34
N PRO A 79 -2.04 -5.97 11.61
CA PRO A 79 -1.45 -6.83 12.63
C PRO A 79 0.03 -7.15 12.37
N SER A 80 0.77 -7.46 13.44
CA SER A 80 2.18 -7.87 13.39
C SER A 80 2.37 -9.31 12.90
N THR A 81 1.70 -9.69 11.81
CA THR A 81 1.83 -11.01 11.18
C THR A 81 2.61 -10.87 9.88
N THR A 82 3.55 -11.80 9.65
CA THR A 82 4.42 -11.75 8.47
C THR A 82 3.65 -11.83 7.15
N GLY A 83 3.98 -10.91 6.24
CA GLY A 83 3.49 -10.92 4.85
C GLY A 83 2.09 -10.35 4.65
N LEU A 84 1.52 -9.70 5.67
CA LEU A 84 0.24 -9.00 5.53
C LEU A 84 0.37 -7.74 4.66
N ARG A 85 -0.75 -7.37 4.07
CA ARG A 85 -0.94 -6.13 3.30
C ARG A 85 -2.07 -5.34 3.97
N GLY A 86 -2.01 -4.02 3.94
CA GLY A 86 -3.08 -3.17 4.47
C GLY A 86 -4.29 -3.17 3.55
N VAL A 87 -4.12 -2.55 2.37
CA VAL A 87 -5.16 -2.48 1.35
C VAL A 87 -4.62 -3.05 0.04
N VAL A 88 -5.42 -3.86 -0.65
CA VAL A 88 -5.14 -4.33 -2.00
C VAL A 88 -6.21 -3.77 -2.92
N VAL A 89 -5.79 -2.98 -3.91
CA VAL A 89 -6.67 -2.45 -4.96
C VAL A 89 -6.52 -3.31 -6.20
N SER A 90 -7.48 -4.20 -6.44
CA SER A 90 -7.42 -5.21 -7.51
C SER A 90 -8.20 -4.84 -8.76
N THR A 91 -8.91 -3.72 -8.73
CA THR A 91 -9.64 -3.18 -9.88
C THR A 91 -9.50 -1.67 -9.95
N GLY A 92 -9.96 -1.07 -11.04
CA GLY A 92 -10.09 0.38 -11.16
C GLY A 92 -11.29 0.78 -12.03
N PRO A 93 -11.58 2.09 -12.13
CA PRO A 93 -10.89 3.16 -11.40
C PRO A 93 -11.30 3.18 -9.92
N VAL A 94 -10.32 3.39 -9.03
CA VAL A 94 -10.55 3.49 -7.57
C VAL A 94 -9.98 4.80 -7.06
N THR A 95 -10.73 5.49 -6.21
CA THR A 95 -10.20 6.58 -5.36
C THR A 95 -10.24 6.10 -3.92
N LEU A 96 -9.07 6.00 -3.30
CA LEU A 96 -8.92 5.75 -1.87
C LEU A 96 -8.48 7.05 -1.20
N ASP A 97 -9.41 7.65 -0.46
CA ASP A 97 -9.19 8.85 0.35
C ASP A 97 -8.94 8.43 1.80
N LEU A 98 -7.75 8.71 2.32
CA LEU A 98 -7.44 8.40 3.71
C LEU A 98 -8.05 9.42 4.68
N ASN A 99 -8.58 10.56 4.19
CA ASN A 99 -9.36 11.53 4.97
C ASN A 99 -8.70 11.95 6.31
N GLY A 100 -7.38 12.12 6.28
CA GLY A 100 -6.52 12.48 7.41
C GLY A 100 -6.10 11.30 8.30
N PHE A 101 -6.64 10.11 8.08
CA PHE A 101 -6.31 8.89 8.83
C PHE A 101 -5.06 8.20 8.28
N ALA A 102 -4.58 7.21 9.04
CA ALA A 102 -3.39 6.45 8.74
C ALA A 102 -3.65 4.97 8.45
N ILE A 103 -2.88 4.40 7.52
CA ILE A 103 -2.66 2.96 7.41
C ILE A 103 -1.35 2.65 8.15
N ARG A 104 -1.45 1.98 9.30
CA ARG A 104 -0.34 1.72 10.21
C ARG A 104 0.08 0.26 10.15
N GLY A 105 1.27 0.01 9.63
CA GLY A 105 1.97 -1.26 9.79
C GLY A 105 2.48 -1.47 11.22
N PRO A 106 2.92 -2.70 11.55
CA PRO A 106 3.38 -3.05 12.90
C PRO A 106 4.78 -2.52 13.24
N GLY A 107 5.46 -1.90 12.28
CA GLY A 107 6.82 -1.42 12.43
C GLY A 107 6.92 -0.15 13.27
N ASP A 108 7.98 -0.07 14.08
CA ASP A 108 8.40 1.14 14.78
C ASP A 108 9.78 1.58 14.25
N CYS A 109 9.85 2.80 13.72
CA CYS A 109 11.04 3.39 13.13
C CYS A 109 11.47 4.63 13.92
N SER A 110 12.74 4.67 14.30
CA SER A 110 13.31 5.80 15.04
C SER A 110 14.69 6.18 14.51
N GLY A 111 15.15 7.41 14.80
CA GLY A 111 16.47 7.89 14.40
C GLY A 111 16.55 8.46 12.97
N ILE A 112 17.77 8.89 12.61
CA ILE A 112 18.13 9.43 11.29
C ILE A 112 19.57 8.93 10.98
N PRO A 113 19.78 8.01 10.01
CA PRO A 113 18.77 7.31 9.21
C PRO A 113 17.86 6.42 10.09
N PRO A 114 16.65 6.07 9.61
CA PRO A 114 15.69 5.31 10.40
C PRO A 114 16.21 3.90 10.68
N SER A 115 16.20 3.50 11.96
CA SER A 115 16.31 2.12 12.38
C SER A 115 14.93 1.61 12.78
N CYS A 116 14.56 0.48 12.20
CA CYS A 116 13.19 0.02 12.13
C CYS A 116 13.09 -1.39 12.72
N SER A 117 12.17 -1.61 13.66
CA SER A 117 11.93 -2.89 14.34
C SER A 117 10.48 -3.35 14.14
N GLY A 118 10.21 -4.66 14.17
CA GLY A 118 8.84 -5.18 14.00
C GLY A 118 8.30 -5.25 12.55
N HIS A 119 9.14 -5.04 11.55
CA HIS A 119 8.74 -4.93 10.14
C HIS A 119 8.68 -6.31 9.47
N LEU A 120 7.52 -6.96 9.52
CA LEU A 120 7.35 -8.28 8.91
C LEU A 120 6.84 -8.17 7.47
N ALA A 121 7.71 -7.76 6.54
CA ALA A 121 7.43 -7.74 5.08
C ALA A 121 6.02 -7.23 4.71
N THR A 122 5.62 -6.11 5.32
CA THR A 122 4.26 -5.55 5.21
C THR A 122 4.21 -4.51 4.09
N VAL A 123 3.16 -4.56 3.26
CA VAL A 123 2.83 -3.49 2.32
C VAL A 123 1.64 -2.69 2.84
N GLY A 124 1.71 -1.37 2.88
CA GLY A 124 0.58 -0.52 3.26
C GLY A 124 -0.56 -0.61 2.25
N VAL A 125 -0.30 -0.19 1.01
CA VAL A 125 -1.23 -0.26 -0.12
C VAL A 125 -0.55 -0.96 -1.30
N GLU A 126 -1.17 -2.02 -1.82
CA GLU A 126 -0.75 -2.68 -3.06
C GLU A 126 -1.74 -2.41 -4.19
N VAL A 127 -1.24 -1.95 -5.33
CA VAL A 127 -2.04 -1.64 -6.51
C VAL A 127 -1.83 -2.72 -7.56
N THR A 128 -2.80 -3.62 -7.70
CA THR A 128 -2.79 -4.70 -8.70
C THR A 128 -3.72 -4.44 -9.89
N SER A 129 -4.59 -3.42 -9.78
CA SER A 129 -5.43 -2.87 -10.85
C SER A 129 -4.64 -2.52 -12.12
N SER A 130 -5.21 -2.77 -13.29
CA SER A 130 -4.72 -2.29 -14.59
C SER A 130 -5.22 -0.90 -14.98
N GLU A 131 -6.08 -0.30 -14.15
CA GLU A 131 -6.60 1.06 -14.34
C GLU A 131 -6.11 1.98 -13.22
N ILE A 132 -6.26 3.29 -13.43
CA ILE A 132 -5.74 4.31 -12.52
C ILE A 132 -6.35 4.19 -11.11
N VAL A 133 -5.46 4.12 -10.13
CA VAL A 133 -5.80 4.20 -8.71
C VAL A 133 -5.38 5.58 -8.20
N ARG A 134 -6.27 6.26 -7.49
CA ARG A 134 -5.99 7.52 -6.80
C ARG A 134 -5.86 7.26 -5.31
N LEU A 135 -4.77 7.70 -4.72
CA LEU A 135 -4.53 7.60 -3.28
C LEU A 135 -4.26 9.00 -2.72
N ARG A 136 -5.03 9.43 -1.72
CA ARG A 136 -4.88 10.81 -1.23
C ARG A 136 -5.18 11.03 0.25
N GLY A 137 -4.67 12.13 0.78
CA GLY A 137 -5.15 12.77 1.99
C GLY A 137 -4.91 11.96 3.26
N GLY A 138 -3.70 11.47 3.52
CA GLY A 138 -3.40 10.80 4.78
C GLY A 138 -1.99 10.22 4.88
N THR A 139 -1.81 9.26 5.79
CA THR A 139 -0.49 8.76 6.15
C THR A 139 -0.37 7.24 5.97
N ILE A 140 0.78 6.76 5.52
CA ILE A 140 1.16 5.35 5.59
C ILE A 140 2.50 5.24 6.33
N THR A 141 2.52 4.44 7.39
CA THR A 141 3.65 4.32 8.32
C THR A 141 3.80 2.90 8.86
N GLY A 142 5.00 2.52 9.33
CA GLY A 142 5.26 1.24 9.99
C GLY A 142 5.18 0.02 9.06
N ALA A 143 4.97 0.22 7.76
CA ALA A 143 5.06 -0.85 6.76
C ALA A 143 6.53 -1.09 6.38
N PHE A 144 6.85 -2.22 5.75
CA PHE A 144 8.13 -2.34 5.06
C PHE A 144 8.12 -1.48 3.79
N THR A 145 7.05 -1.58 3.00
CA THR A 145 6.80 -0.71 1.85
C THR A 145 5.46 -0.02 2.01
N ALA A 146 5.40 1.30 1.91
CA ALA A 146 4.12 2.00 2.08
C ALA A 146 3.20 1.77 0.89
N VAL A 147 3.69 1.95 -0.32
CA VAL A 147 2.92 1.77 -1.56
C VAL A 147 3.69 0.90 -2.54
N TYR A 148 3.03 -0.13 -3.06
CA TYR A 148 3.64 -1.06 -4.02
C TYR A 148 2.80 -1.21 -5.29
N VAL A 149 3.43 -0.96 -6.43
CA VAL A 149 2.93 -1.34 -7.75
C VAL A 149 3.83 -2.48 -8.27
N PRO A 150 3.32 -3.72 -8.35
CA PRO A 150 4.15 -4.88 -8.65
C PRO A 150 4.59 -4.94 -10.11
N THR A 151 5.74 -5.58 -10.33
CA THR A 151 6.25 -5.93 -11.65
C THR A 151 5.37 -6.97 -12.31
N THR A 152 4.67 -6.59 -13.38
CA THR A 152 4.02 -7.54 -14.30
C THR A 152 4.12 -7.04 -15.74
N SER A 153 3.54 -7.76 -16.70
CA SER A 153 3.43 -7.30 -18.09
C SER A 153 2.23 -6.39 -18.35
N VAL A 154 1.56 -5.90 -17.30
CA VAL A 154 0.31 -5.13 -17.39
C VAL A 154 0.59 -3.73 -16.91
N GLU A 155 0.14 -2.74 -17.67
CA GLU A 155 0.29 -1.33 -17.31
C GLU A 155 -0.53 -1.01 -16.05
N ARG A 156 0.09 -0.33 -15.08
CA ARG A 156 -0.57 0.14 -13.87
C ARG A 156 -0.19 1.58 -13.58
N SER A 157 -1.15 2.38 -13.18
CA SER A 157 -0.97 3.80 -12.91
C SER A 157 -1.48 4.17 -11.52
N LEU A 158 -0.70 4.99 -10.83
CA LEU A 158 -1.04 5.56 -9.53
C LEU A 158 -1.02 7.08 -9.63
N ASP A 159 -2.04 7.74 -9.09
CA ASP A 159 -2.06 9.18 -8.82
C ASP A 159 -2.09 9.37 -7.30
N LEU A 160 -0.97 9.82 -6.75
CA LEU A 160 -0.74 10.00 -5.33
C LEU A 160 -0.65 11.49 -4.99
N ASP A 161 -1.52 11.96 -4.10
CA ASP A 161 -1.69 13.38 -3.80
C ASP A 161 -1.90 13.62 -2.30
N ASP A 162 -1.22 14.61 -1.73
CA ASP A 162 -1.39 14.99 -0.31
C ASP A 162 -1.21 13.79 0.64
N MET A 163 -0.15 13.01 0.41
CA MET A 163 0.16 11.80 1.18
C MET A 163 1.45 11.97 1.97
N ALA A 164 1.48 11.40 3.17
CA ALA A 164 2.67 11.23 3.98
C ALA A 164 3.09 9.76 3.99
N LEU A 165 4.15 9.41 3.27
CA LEU A 165 4.77 8.08 3.28
C LEU A 165 5.99 8.15 4.20
N VAL A 166 5.79 7.82 5.48
CA VAL A 166 6.77 8.14 6.53
C VAL A 166 7.05 6.97 7.45
N GLU A 167 8.29 6.87 7.94
CA GLU A 167 8.66 5.90 8.97
C GLU A 167 8.34 4.44 8.54
N ASN A 168 8.63 4.11 7.28
CA ASN A 168 8.53 2.74 6.78
C ASN A 168 9.90 2.07 6.77
N GLY A 169 9.97 0.78 7.07
CA GLY A 169 11.23 0.07 7.27
C GLY A 169 12.07 -0.17 6.03
N GLY A 170 11.45 -0.08 4.85
CA GLY A 170 12.10 -0.28 3.56
C GLY A 170 11.93 0.96 2.67
N THR A 171 11.59 0.72 1.41
CA THR A 171 11.31 1.77 0.44
C THR A 171 9.88 2.28 0.60
N ALA A 172 9.65 3.59 0.60
CA ALA A 172 8.31 4.15 0.77
C ALA A 172 7.40 3.76 -0.40
N MET A 173 7.85 3.95 -1.64
CA MET A 173 7.08 3.61 -2.84
C MET A 173 7.92 2.84 -3.85
N ILE A 174 7.40 1.72 -4.33
CA ILE A 174 8.04 0.93 -5.39
C ILE A 174 7.09 0.88 -6.60
N LEU A 175 7.58 1.34 -7.76
CA LEU A 175 6.86 1.40 -9.03
C LEU A 175 7.50 0.48 -10.07
N ALA A 176 7.26 -0.83 -9.96
CA ALA A 176 8.13 -1.83 -10.58
C ALA A 176 7.59 -2.50 -11.87
N GLY A 177 6.40 -2.14 -12.35
CA GLY A 177 5.82 -2.63 -13.61
C GLY A 177 5.67 -1.52 -14.64
N PRO A 178 5.30 -1.82 -15.90
CA PRO A 178 5.03 -0.78 -16.88
C PRO A 178 3.89 0.12 -16.42
N GLY A 179 3.96 1.41 -16.76
CA GLY A 179 2.92 2.36 -16.38
C GLY A 179 3.43 3.79 -16.30
N ALA A 180 2.49 4.67 -15.95
CA ALA A 180 2.75 6.09 -15.72
C ALA A 180 2.05 6.52 -14.44
N SER A 181 2.81 7.06 -13.49
CA SER A 181 2.28 7.53 -12.21
C SER A 181 2.55 9.01 -11.99
N VAL A 182 1.75 9.61 -11.11
CA VAL A 182 1.92 11.00 -10.66
C VAL A 182 2.02 10.98 -9.14
N VAL A 183 2.99 11.72 -8.61
CA VAL A 183 3.17 11.95 -7.17
C VAL A 183 3.27 13.45 -6.96
N ARG A 184 2.38 14.00 -6.14
CA ARG A 184 2.36 15.44 -5.90
C ARG A 184 1.95 15.82 -4.49
N ASN A 185 2.35 17.02 -4.07
CA ASN A 185 1.95 17.63 -2.80
C ASN A 185 2.22 16.73 -1.58
N SER A 186 3.25 15.89 -1.64
CA SER A 186 3.42 14.77 -0.72
C SER A 186 4.71 14.90 0.10
N ARG A 187 4.80 14.09 1.16
CA ARG A 187 5.99 13.97 1.99
C ARG A 187 6.45 12.53 2.05
N VAL A 188 7.70 12.29 1.70
CA VAL A 188 8.36 10.99 1.77
C VAL A 188 9.54 11.11 2.73
N ASP A 189 9.34 10.74 3.99
CA ASP A 189 10.25 11.09 5.08
C ASP A 189 10.61 9.92 5.98
N ARG A 190 11.90 9.77 6.29
CA ARG A 190 12.41 8.77 7.23
C ARG A 190 11.99 7.34 6.87
N ASN A 191 12.16 6.96 5.61
CA ASN A 191 12.04 5.56 5.20
C ASN A 191 13.41 4.87 5.21
N GLY A 192 13.45 3.58 5.56
CA GLY A 192 14.68 2.85 5.87
C GLY A 192 15.60 2.62 4.67
N ILE A 193 15.04 2.58 3.46
CA ILE A 193 15.81 2.42 2.21
C ILE A 193 15.55 3.65 1.32
N ASP A 194 14.70 3.53 0.30
CA ASP A 194 14.48 4.61 -0.66
C ASP A 194 13.18 5.36 -0.38
N GLY A 195 13.08 6.60 -0.84
CA GLY A 195 11.81 7.32 -0.89
C GLY A 195 10.92 6.71 -1.97
N ILE A 196 11.33 6.84 -3.23
CA ILE A 196 10.66 6.24 -4.38
C ILE A 196 11.68 5.46 -5.21
N ASP A 197 11.37 4.19 -5.50
CA ASP A 197 12.14 3.29 -6.35
C ASP A 197 11.36 2.97 -7.63
N ILE A 198 12.00 3.20 -8.77
CA ILE A 198 11.48 3.03 -10.13
C ILE A 198 12.42 2.06 -10.87
N PRO A 199 12.34 0.75 -10.60
CA PRO A 199 13.37 -0.20 -11.00
C PRO A 199 13.30 -0.61 -12.48
N VAL A 200 12.17 -0.43 -13.16
CA VAL A 200 12.01 -0.76 -14.59
C VAL A 200 10.86 0.04 -15.21
N VAL A 201 10.94 0.32 -16.52
CA VAL A 201 9.89 0.82 -17.46
C VAL A 201 8.63 1.49 -16.88
N HIS A 202 8.76 2.35 -15.88
CA HIS A 202 7.65 3.06 -15.26
C HIS A 202 7.99 4.54 -15.23
N THR A 203 7.19 5.37 -15.87
CA THR A 203 7.43 6.82 -15.82
C THR A 203 6.70 7.41 -14.62
N VAL A 204 7.36 8.31 -13.90
CA VAL A 204 6.70 9.06 -12.84
C VAL A 204 6.92 10.55 -13.03
N GLN A 205 5.86 11.32 -12.79
CA GLN A 205 5.94 12.77 -12.61
C GLN A 205 5.84 13.07 -11.13
N ILE A 206 6.89 13.63 -10.56
CA ILE A 206 6.98 14.02 -9.16
C ILE A 206 6.99 15.54 -9.09
N SER A 207 6.07 16.16 -8.36
CA SER A 207 6.05 17.60 -8.15
C SER A 207 5.70 18.00 -6.73
N ASN A 208 6.17 19.16 -6.27
CA ASN A 208 5.82 19.73 -4.96
C ASN A 208 5.91 18.69 -3.82
N THR A 209 6.98 17.88 -3.82
CA THR A 209 7.14 16.77 -2.89
C THR A 209 8.40 16.96 -2.07
N THR A 210 8.30 16.72 -0.77
CA THR A 210 9.45 16.80 0.14
C THR A 210 9.96 15.40 0.43
N PHE A 211 11.22 15.15 0.09
CA PHE A 211 11.95 13.95 0.41
C PHE A 211 12.96 14.22 1.51
N ARG A 212 12.82 13.59 2.66
CA ARG A 212 13.66 13.87 3.81
C ARG A 212 14.17 12.62 4.51
N SER A 213 15.45 12.61 4.86
CA SER A 213 16.03 11.61 5.76
C SER A 213 15.75 10.14 5.38
N ASN A 214 15.61 9.84 4.09
CA ASN A 214 15.50 8.47 3.59
C ASN A 214 16.90 7.83 3.56
N GLY A 215 16.99 6.54 3.91
CA GLY A 215 18.24 5.85 4.18
C GLY A 215 19.24 5.85 3.02
N ASN A 216 18.77 5.54 1.82
CA ASN A 216 19.55 5.47 0.59
C ASN A 216 19.20 6.63 -0.35
N TYR A 217 18.25 6.46 -1.27
CA TYR A 217 17.90 7.46 -2.27
C TYR A 217 16.57 8.12 -1.91
N ALA A 218 16.43 9.43 -2.10
CA ALA A 218 15.10 10.03 -2.09
C ALA A 218 14.30 9.59 -3.32
N VAL A 219 14.92 9.64 -4.51
CA VAL A 219 14.38 9.05 -5.74
C VAL A 219 15.46 8.21 -6.42
N TYR A 220 15.15 6.94 -6.68
CA TYR A 220 15.94 6.02 -7.46
C TYR A 220 15.21 5.64 -8.75
N SER A 221 15.90 5.69 -9.90
CA SER A 221 15.35 5.30 -11.19
C SER A 221 16.33 4.53 -12.04
N GLU A 222 15.91 3.37 -12.54
CA GLU A 222 16.63 2.53 -13.50
C GLU A 222 16.01 2.67 -14.91
N GLY A 223 16.33 3.77 -15.61
CA GLY A 223 16.05 3.90 -17.05
C GLY A 223 14.58 4.17 -17.41
N SER A 224 13.91 5.04 -16.66
CA SER A 224 12.58 5.53 -17.04
C SER A 224 12.57 7.04 -17.20
N ALA A 225 11.93 7.54 -18.27
CA ALA A 225 11.77 8.96 -18.59
C ALA A 225 10.83 9.66 -17.60
N SER A 226 11.27 9.77 -16.35
CA SER A 226 10.56 10.39 -15.24
C SER A 226 10.95 11.85 -15.10
N LEU A 227 10.03 12.67 -14.61
CA LEU A 227 10.25 14.09 -14.33
C LEU A 227 10.12 14.34 -12.84
N VAL A 228 11.08 15.06 -12.28
CA VAL A 228 11.05 15.54 -10.90
C VAL A 228 11.14 17.07 -10.90
N GLN A 229 10.13 17.74 -10.37
CA GLN A 229 10.08 19.19 -10.37
C GLN A 229 9.62 19.77 -9.03
N ASP A 230 9.97 21.03 -8.77
CA ASP A 230 9.48 21.81 -7.62
C ASP A 230 9.56 21.06 -6.28
N SER A 231 10.60 20.25 -6.09
CA SER A 231 10.70 19.30 -4.99
C SER A 231 11.93 19.56 -4.12
N HIS A 232 11.83 19.18 -2.83
CA HIS A 232 12.88 19.45 -1.84
C HIS A 232 13.46 18.14 -1.32
N PHE A 233 14.78 17.99 -1.44
CA PHE A 233 15.57 16.84 -1.05
C PHE A 233 16.49 17.20 0.11
N ILE A 234 16.20 16.68 1.31
CA ILE A 234 16.89 17.06 2.55
C ILE A 234 17.43 15.84 3.29
N GLY A 235 18.74 15.78 3.54
CA GLY A 235 19.27 14.81 4.50
C GLY A 235 19.14 13.34 4.10
N ASN A 236 18.97 13.05 2.80
CA ASN A 236 18.90 11.68 2.30
C ASN A 236 20.31 11.12 2.06
N GLY A 237 20.46 9.81 1.95
CA GLY A 237 21.75 9.22 1.51
C GLY A 237 22.19 9.82 0.17
N SER A 238 21.27 9.93 -0.79
CA SER A 238 21.38 10.75 -1.98
C SER A 238 20.02 11.33 -2.39
N GLY A 239 20.00 12.52 -2.98
CA GLY A 239 18.75 13.16 -3.43
C GLY A 239 18.14 12.39 -4.61
N ILE A 240 18.78 12.46 -5.76
CA ILE A 240 18.39 11.68 -6.95
C ILE A 240 19.52 10.74 -7.34
N ARG A 241 19.17 9.48 -7.63
CA ARG A 241 20.05 8.56 -8.36
C ARG A 241 19.31 8.04 -9.59
N SER A 242 19.80 8.41 -10.77
CA SER A 242 19.31 7.87 -12.03
C SER A 242 20.41 7.05 -12.70
N PHE A 243 20.12 5.77 -12.89
CA PHE A 243 20.96 4.86 -13.63
C PHE A 243 20.24 4.50 -14.93
N PHE A 244 20.90 4.64 -16.07
CA PHE A 244 20.32 4.23 -17.35
C PHE A 244 21.34 3.42 -18.15
N ILE A 245 20.87 2.33 -18.75
CA ILE A 245 21.62 1.55 -19.73
C ILE A 245 20.89 1.75 -21.08
N GLY A 246 21.29 2.77 -21.86
CA GLY A 246 20.63 3.04 -23.15
C GLY A 246 20.66 4.50 -23.60
N ALA A 247 19.64 4.88 -24.38
CA ALA A 247 19.54 6.22 -24.95
C ALA A 247 19.24 7.29 -23.87
N PRO A 248 19.80 8.51 -23.97
CA PRO A 248 19.58 9.60 -23.01
C PRO A 248 18.11 9.97 -22.79
N SER A 249 17.24 9.72 -23.77
CA SER A 249 15.80 10.00 -23.71
C SER A 249 15.03 9.17 -22.67
N ALA A 250 15.67 8.16 -22.08
CA ALA A 250 15.09 7.34 -21.02
C ALA A 250 15.62 7.70 -19.62
N ALA A 251 16.46 8.73 -19.50
CA ALA A 251 16.96 9.18 -18.21
C ALA A 251 15.91 10.01 -17.46
N LEU A 252 16.01 10.00 -16.13
CA LEU A 252 15.23 10.89 -15.29
C LEU A 252 15.70 12.33 -15.51
N VAL A 253 14.74 13.24 -15.65
CA VAL A 253 14.97 14.67 -15.76
C VAL A 253 14.49 15.38 -14.51
N TYR A 254 15.16 16.48 -14.15
CA TYR A 254 14.79 17.27 -12.99
C TYR A 254 14.93 18.77 -13.22
N GLU A 255 14.06 19.56 -12.58
CA GLU A 255 14.06 21.02 -12.65
C GLU A 255 13.47 21.65 -11.38
N SER A 256 13.82 22.91 -11.08
CA SER A 256 13.27 23.64 -9.93
C SER A 256 13.38 22.90 -8.59
N CYS A 257 14.39 22.01 -8.45
CA CYS A 257 14.58 21.20 -7.26
C CYS A 257 15.59 21.84 -6.32
N MET A 258 15.35 21.71 -5.01
CA MET A 258 16.31 22.11 -3.98
C MET A 258 16.89 20.87 -3.32
N PHE A 259 18.21 20.79 -3.22
CA PHE A 259 18.94 19.72 -2.56
C PHE A 259 19.81 20.32 -1.45
N SER A 260 19.72 19.73 -0.26
CA SER A 260 20.48 20.20 0.89
C SER A 260 20.79 19.07 1.86
N ALA A 261 22.01 19.04 2.37
CA ALA A 261 22.45 18.07 3.38
C ALA A 261 22.28 16.59 2.98
N ASN A 262 22.13 16.27 1.68
CA ASN A 262 22.16 14.88 1.23
C ASN A 262 23.61 14.38 1.24
N GLY A 263 23.82 13.07 1.36
CA GLY A 263 25.17 12.48 1.20
C GLY A 263 25.74 12.76 -0.19
N THR A 264 24.88 12.66 -1.22
CA THR A 264 25.11 13.17 -2.57
C THR A 264 23.83 13.84 -3.08
N ASP A 265 23.89 15.03 -3.66
CA ASP A 265 22.66 15.69 -4.11
C ASP A 265 22.05 14.99 -5.34
N VAL A 266 22.84 14.78 -6.41
CA VAL A 266 22.39 14.11 -7.64
C VAL A 266 23.48 13.20 -8.19
N THR A 267 23.11 11.98 -8.60
CA THR A 267 23.97 11.06 -9.36
C THR A 267 23.23 10.56 -10.61
N GLY A 268 23.61 11.07 -11.78
CA GLY A 268 22.94 10.77 -13.05
C GLY A 268 21.66 11.60 -13.27
N GLY A 269 20.97 11.33 -14.39
CA GLY A 269 19.84 12.14 -14.84
C GLY A 269 20.29 13.43 -15.55
N PHE A 270 19.34 14.27 -15.96
CA PHE A 270 19.62 15.55 -16.63
C PHE A 270 18.81 16.69 -16.01
N ALA A 271 19.49 17.80 -15.70
CA ALA A 271 18.82 19.04 -15.34
C ALA A 271 18.18 19.68 -16.58
N LEU A 272 16.86 19.94 -16.55
CA LEU A 272 16.15 20.68 -17.60
C LEU A 272 16.00 22.18 -17.29
N GLY A 273 16.25 22.57 -16.04
CA GLY A 273 16.17 23.95 -15.58
C GLY A 273 17.06 24.18 -14.36
N GLU A 274 16.86 25.31 -13.68
CA GLU A 274 17.64 25.63 -12.48
C GLU A 274 17.24 24.72 -11.32
N SER A 275 18.19 23.93 -10.84
CA SER A 275 18.08 23.21 -9.57
C SER A 275 19.29 23.55 -8.70
N TYR A 276 19.11 23.55 -7.39
CA TYR A 276 20.11 24.04 -6.46
C TYR A 276 20.63 22.89 -5.57
N CYS A 277 21.90 22.54 -5.74
CA CYS A 277 22.66 21.56 -4.99
C CYS A 277 23.50 22.26 -3.93
N SER A 278 23.06 22.19 -2.67
CA SER A 278 23.74 22.77 -1.51
C SER A 278 24.07 24.26 -1.69
N GLY A 279 23.15 25.02 -2.29
CA GLY A 279 23.27 26.47 -2.53
C GLY A 279 23.97 26.87 -3.84
N SER A 280 24.33 25.90 -4.69
CA SER A 280 24.90 26.14 -6.03
C SER A 280 24.06 25.47 -7.11
N LEU A 281 24.21 25.84 -8.40
CA LEU A 281 23.49 25.14 -9.47
C LEU A 281 23.94 23.67 -9.55
N CYS A 282 22.97 22.76 -9.66
CA CYS A 282 23.22 21.36 -9.92
C CYS A 282 23.83 21.15 -11.33
N PRO A 283 24.64 20.10 -11.51
CA PRO A 283 25.24 19.76 -12.80
C PRO A 283 24.25 19.22 -13.83
#